data_AF-A0A0S7WKX3-F1
#
_entry.id   AF-A0A0S7WKX3-F1
#
_cell.length_a   1.000
_cell.length_b   1.000
_cell.length_c   1.000
_cell.angle_alpha   90.00
_cell.angle_beta   90.00
_cell.angle_gamma   90.00
#
_symmetry.space_group_name_H-M   'P 1'
#
loop_
_entity.id
_entity.type
_entity.pdbx_description
1 polymer ?
#
loop_
_entity_poly.entity_id
_entity_poly.type
_entity_poly.pdbx_seq_one_letter_code
_entity_poly.pdbx_strand_id
1 'polypeptide(L)'
;VFINVKREDGSGVVEPGKEYDDLRAFIKEKLYTVEDPDTGEKVMDKVFYREELYHGPSTKYAPDVVFIAKNYAFLGRQHIGSPKPVTSWRDQPTGFHRPNGIFMAYGKNIKKGFQLPKAEMWDIAPTILYSFGLGVPEDMDGRPLLGCFQPDHVAANPVKKVDASKYEGIYEEVYSEEETEAIKERLKGLGYIE
;
A
#
# COMPACT_ATOMS: atom_id res chain seq x y z
N VAL A 1 -2.50 8.50 -9.98
CA VAL A 1 -3.05 8.88 -11.30
C VAL A 1 -2.92 7.68 -12.21
N PHE A 2 -4.00 7.31 -12.87
CA PHE A 2 -4.00 6.28 -13.90
C PHE A 2 -4.16 6.96 -15.26
N ILE A 3 -3.31 6.62 -16.22
CA ILE A 3 -3.37 7.10 -17.60
C ILE A 3 -4.14 6.08 -18.43
N ASN A 4 -5.06 6.57 -19.27
CA ASN A 4 -5.88 5.74 -20.14
C ASN A 4 -5.09 5.33 -21.41
N VAL A 5 -4.06 4.51 -21.21
CA VAL A 5 -3.18 3.99 -22.28
C VAL A 5 -3.94 3.01 -23.17
N LYS A 6 -3.69 3.08 -24.48
CA LYS A 6 -4.28 2.16 -25.46
C LYS A 6 -3.92 0.70 -25.15
N ARG A 7 -4.95 -0.15 -25.21
CA ARG A 7 -4.87 -1.60 -24.99
C ARG A 7 -5.13 -2.34 -26.29
N GLU A 8 -4.82 -3.64 -26.29
CA GLU A 8 -4.99 -4.52 -27.45
C GLU A 8 -6.45 -4.61 -27.93
N ASP A 9 -7.42 -4.46 -27.03
CA ASP A 9 -8.85 -4.45 -27.33
C ASP A 9 -9.34 -3.11 -27.96
N GLY A 10 -8.42 -2.17 -28.19
CA GLY A 10 -8.72 -0.86 -28.76
C GLY A 10 -9.27 0.16 -27.76
N SER A 11 -9.43 -0.21 -26.48
CA SER A 11 -9.76 0.76 -25.42
C SER A 11 -8.55 1.63 -25.08
N GLY A 12 -8.80 2.84 -24.57
CA GLY A 12 -7.76 3.82 -24.26
C GLY A 12 -7.53 4.85 -25.36
N VAL A 13 -6.86 5.95 -25.00
CA VAL A 13 -6.69 7.11 -25.91
C VAL A 13 -5.23 7.56 -26.05
N VAL A 14 -4.37 7.22 -25.09
CA VAL A 14 -2.95 7.61 -25.09
C VAL A 14 -2.12 6.49 -25.72
N GLU A 15 -1.29 6.80 -26.72
CA GLU A 15 -0.39 5.79 -27.31
C GLU A 15 0.70 5.37 -26.31
N PRO A 16 1.06 4.07 -26.27
CA PRO A 16 2.21 3.63 -25.50
C PRO A 16 3.52 4.22 -26.05
N GLY A 17 4.57 4.25 -25.22
CA GLY A 17 5.88 4.81 -25.59
C GLY A 17 5.93 6.32 -25.36
N LYS A 18 6.37 7.08 -26.37
CA LYS A 18 6.73 8.49 -26.19
C LYS A 18 5.57 9.36 -25.69
N GLU A 19 4.36 9.19 -26.22
CA GLU A 19 3.20 9.98 -25.80
C GLU A 19 2.87 9.75 -24.32
N TYR A 20 2.85 8.48 -23.90
CA TYR A 20 2.69 8.08 -22.52
C TYR A 20 3.77 8.67 -21.59
N ASP A 21 5.05 8.57 -21.97
CA ASP A 21 6.16 9.08 -21.16
C ASP A 21 6.15 10.61 -21.04
N ASP A 22 5.88 11.32 -22.15
CA ASP A 22 5.75 12.77 -22.17
C ASP A 22 4.57 13.22 -21.28
N LEU A 23 3.44 12.51 -21.33
CA LEU A 23 2.27 12.82 -20.51
C LEU A 23 2.54 12.61 -19.01
N ARG A 24 3.27 11.55 -18.64
CA ARG A 24 3.69 11.34 -17.24
C ARG A 24 4.59 12.45 -16.74
N ALA A 25 5.56 12.87 -17.56
CA ALA A 25 6.45 13.96 -17.24
C ALA A 25 5.68 15.29 -17.06
N PHE A 26 4.75 15.58 -17.98
CA PHE A 26 3.86 16.73 -17.89
C PHE A 26 3.02 16.71 -16.60
N ILE A 27 2.38 15.58 -16.26
CA ILE A 27 1.60 15.44 -15.03
C ILE A 27 2.49 15.66 -13.80
N LYS A 28 3.69 15.07 -13.77
CA LYS A 28 4.65 15.21 -12.67
C LYS A 28 5.05 16.68 -12.49
N GLU A 29 5.36 17.39 -13.56
CA GLU A 29 5.66 18.82 -13.54
C GLU A 29 4.46 19.63 -12.99
N LYS A 30 3.26 19.42 -13.54
CA LYS A 30 2.06 20.16 -13.11
C LYS A 30 1.70 19.92 -11.65
N LEU A 31 1.86 18.70 -11.13
CA LEU A 31 1.64 18.41 -9.71
C LEU A 31 2.54 19.25 -8.81
N TYR A 32 3.81 19.46 -9.17
CA TYR A 32 4.71 20.33 -8.40
C TYR A 32 4.37 21.82 -8.49
N THR A 33 3.55 22.24 -9.46
CA THR A 33 3.11 23.64 -9.56
C THR A 33 1.96 23.98 -8.61
N VAL A 34 1.23 22.99 -8.10
CA VAL A 34 0.05 23.19 -7.25
C VAL A 34 0.42 23.89 -5.94
N GLU A 35 -0.28 24.98 -5.66
CA GLU A 35 -0.12 25.82 -4.46
C GLU A 35 -1.39 25.79 -3.61
N ASP A 36 -1.20 25.85 -2.30
CA ASP A 36 -2.28 26.10 -1.35
C ASP A 36 -2.74 27.56 -1.52
N PRO A 37 -4.02 27.81 -1.85
CA PRO A 37 -4.52 29.16 -2.08
C PRO A 37 -4.49 30.06 -0.84
N ASP A 38 -4.47 29.49 0.37
CA ASP A 38 -4.48 30.27 1.62
C ASP A 38 -3.05 30.67 2.04
N THR A 39 -2.05 29.83 1.76
CA THR A 39 -0.67 30.02 2.23
C THR A 39 0.32 30.35 1.11
N GLY A 40 0.00 30.05 -0.15
CA GLY A 40 0.90 30.15 -1.29
C GLY A 40 1.99 29.06 -1.34
N GLU A 41 2.00 28.12 -0.39
CA GLU A 41 3.02 27.07 -0.36
C GLU A 41 2.75 25.97 -1.37
N LYS A 42 3.82 25.37 -1.92
CA LYS A 42 3.70 24.16 -2.75
C LYS A 42 3.09 23.02 -1.94
N VAL A 43 2.07 22.38 -2.53
CA VAL A 43 1.31 21.27 -1.91
C VAL A 43 2.08 19.96 -1.92
N MET A 44 2.78 19.66 -3.02
CA MET A 44 3.44 18.37 -3.21
C MET A 44 4.79 18.31 -2.51
N ASP A 45 5.06 17.19 -1.83
CA ASP A 45 6.38 16.84 -1.30
C ASP A 45 7.15 16.01 -2.33
N LYS A 46 6.55 14.89 -2.77
CA LYS A 46 7.16 13.98 -3.75
C LYS A 46 6.16 13.49 -4.77
N VAL A 47 6.65 13.29 -5.99
CA VAL A 47 5.91 12.67 -7.08
C VAL A 47 6.78 11.59 -7.71
N PHE A 48 6.25 10.37 -7.74
CA PHE A 48 6.92 9.17 -8.19
C PHE A 48 6.20 8.58 -9.39
N TYR A 49 6.98 7.96 -10.26
CA TYR A 49 6.54 6.95 -11.19
C TYR A 49 6.39 5.62 -10.46
N ARG A 50 5.46 4.76 -10.92
CA ARG A 50 5.23 3.46 -10.28
C ARG A 50 6.50 2.64 -10.09
N GLU A 51 7.41 2.70 -11.06
CA GLU A 51 8.66 1.93 -11.08
C GLU A 51 9.69 2.47 -10.07
N GLU A 52 9.51 3.70 -9.58
CA GLU A 52 10.33 4.28 -8.51
C GLU A 52 9.90 3.79 -7.12
N LEU A 53 8.67 3.27 -6.97
CA LEU A 53 8.09 2.87 -5.68
C LEU A 53 7.84 1.37 -5.55
N TYR A 54 7.40 0.73 -6.63
CA TYR A 54 6.94 -0.65 -6.63
C TYR A 54 7.84 -1.50 -7.52
N HIS A 55 7.95 -2.78 -7.15
CA HIS A 55 8.70 -3.77 -7.91
C HIS A 55 7.92 -5.08 -8.01
N GLY A 56 8.38 -5.96 -8.91
CA GLY A 56 7.76 -7.26 -9.14
C GLY A 56 6.65 -7.23 -10.20
N PRO A 57 6.08 -8.40 -10.50
CA PRO A 57 5.20 -8.63 -11.66
C PRO A 57 3.91 -7.81 -11.62
N SER A 58 3.47 -7.41 -10.43
CA SER A 58 2.24 -6.64 -10.22
C SER A 58 2.42 -5.12 -10.37
N THR A 59 3.65 -4.62 -10.56
CA THR A 59 3.95 -3.18 -10.73
C THR A 59 3.12 -2.55 -11.87
N LYS A 60 2.84 -3.31 -12.92
CA LYS A 60 2.01 -2.88 -14.05
C LYS A 60 0.55 -2.53 -13.69
N TYR A 61 0.07 -2.92 -12.51
CA TYR A 61 -1.26 -2.56 -12.01
C TYR A 61 -1.25 -1.33 -11.10
N ALA A 62 -0.08 -0.85 -10.67
CA ALA A 62 0.03 0.35 -9.86
C ALA A 62 -0.30 1.62 -10.67
N PRO A 63 -0.65 2.75 -10.02
CA PRO A 63 -0.88 4.01 -10.71
C PRO A 63 0.37 4.54 -11.42
N ASP A 64 0.26 5.05 -12.65
CA ASP A 64 1.36 5.60 -13.47
C ASP A 64 2.19 6.68 -12.76
N VAL A 65 1.49 7.51 -12.00
CA VAL A 65 2.05 8.58 -11.17
C VAL A 65 1.41 8.52 -9.78
N VAL A 66 2.25 8.43 -8.76
CA VAL A 66 1.88 8.46 -7.35
C VAL A 66 2.47 9.72 -6.74
N PHE A 67 1.73 10.42 -5.90
CA PHE A 67 2.23 11.62 -5.24
C PHE A 67 1.95 11.61 -3.74
N ILE A 68 2.83 12.28 -3.01
CA ILE A 68 2.73 12.51 -1.57
C ILE A 68 2.69 14.02 -1.38
N ALA A 69 1.61 14.51 -0.78
CA ALA A 69 1.51 15.90 -0.37
C ALA A 69 2.30 16.15 0.91
N LYS A 70 2.77 17.38 1.11
CA LYS A 70 3.47 17.78 2.33
C LYS A 70 2.65 17.43 3.56
N ASN A 71 3.33 16.85 4.56
CA ASN A 71 2.74 16.41 5.82
C ASN A 71 1.54 15.46 5.69
N TYR A 72 1.34 14.83 4.52
CA TYR A 72 0.14 14.02 4.22
C TYR A 72 -1.16 14.82 4.46
N ALA A 73 -1.13 16.14 4.19
CA ALA A 73 -2.22 17.07 4.49
C ALA A 73 -3.31 17.10 3.40
N PHE A 74 -3.00 16.66 2.19
CA PHE A 74 -3.93 16.69 1.05
C PHE A 74 -4.22 15.28 0.55
N LEU A 75 -5.50 15.03 0.23
CA LEU A 75 -5.94 13.80 -0.42
C LEU A 75 -6.13 14.05 -1.92
N GLY A 76 -5.58 13.14 -2.73
CA GLY A 76 -5.97 13.05 -4.13
C GLY A 76 -7.35 12.41 -4.25
N ARG A 77 -8.36 13.20 -4.61
CA ARG A 77 -9.70 12.70 -4.97
C ARG A 77 -10.06 13.16 -6.38
N GLN A 78 -10.82 12.34 -7.09
CA GLN A 78 -11.44 12.75 -8.34
C GLN A 78 -12.57 13.73 -8.02
N HIS A 79 -12.28 15.02 -8.13
CA HIS A 79 -13.29 16.08 -8.03
C HIS A 79 -13.68 16.54 -9.44
N ILE A 80 -14.28 15.63 -10.22
CA ILE A 80 -14.80 15.97 -11.56
C ILE A 80 -15.84 17.08 -11.40
N GLY A 81 -15.64 18.21 -12.09
CA GLY A 81 -16.53 19.37 -12.03
C GLY A 81 -16.30 20.34 -10.86
N SER A 82 -15.30 20.13 -10.00
CA SER A 82 -14.95 21.12 -8.97
C SER A 82 -14.35 22.38 -9.62
N PRO A 83 -14.81 23.59 -9.26
CA PRO A 83 -14.24 24.83 -9.77
C PRO A 83 -12.85 25.12 -9.19
N LYS A 84 -12.43 24.41 -8.13
CA LYS A 84 -11.15 24.60 -7.46
C LYS A 84 -10.34 23.30 -7.44
N PRO A 85 -9.04 23.35 -7.77
CA PRO A 85 -8.16 22.18 -7.69
C PRO A 85 -7.85 21.78 -6.24
N VAL A 86 -8.00 22.70 -5.29
CA VAL A 86 -7.78 22.49 -3.85
C VAL A 86 -8.99 23.01 -3.08
N THR A 87 -9.49 22.22 -2.15
CA THR A 87 -10.59 22.55 -1.25
C THR A 87 -10.17 22.37 0.21
N SER A 88 -10.78 23.14 1.11
CA SER A 88 -10.41 23.12 2.53
C SER A 88 -10.76 21.78 3.16
N TRP A 89 -9.87 21.28 4.01
CA TRP A 89 -10.10 20.08 4.83
C TRP A 89 -11.20 20.28 5.88
N ARG A 90 -11.57 21.54 6.20
CA ARG A 90 -12.60 21.88 7.18
C ARG A 90 -13.98 21.29 6.83
N ASP A 91 -14.20 21.03 5.54
CA ASP A 91 -15.41 20.41 5.01
C ASP A 91 -15.24 18.91 4.70
N GLN A 92 -14.18 18.28 5.24
CA GLN A 92 -13.81 16.89 4.97
C GLN A 92 -13.60 16.10 6.28
N PRO A 93 -13.68 14.74 6.24
CA PRO A 93 -13.43 13.90 7.40
C PRO A 93 -12.04 14.15 8.01
N THR A 94 -11.94 14.17 9.34
CA THR A 94 -10.74 14.57 10.10
C THR A 94 -9.74 13.43 10.38
N GLY A 95 -9.99 12.23 9.87
CA GLY A 95 -9.11 11.06 10.03
C GLY A 95 -8.35 10.74 8.75
N PHE A 96 -7.02 10.76 8.81
CA PHE A 96 -6.16 10.41 7.67
C PHE A 96 -5.08 9.40 8.06
N HIS A 97 -4.75 8.52 7.12
CA HIS A 97 -3.65 7.58 7.29
C HIS A 97 -2.30 8.32 7.35
N ARG A 98 -1.36 7.75 8.10
CA ARG A 98 0.02 8.23 8.25
C ARG A 98 0.97 7.07 7.97
N PRO A 99 2.19 7.33 7.49
CA PRO A 99 3.16 6.28 7.16
C PRO A 99 3.62 5.51 8.40
N ASN A 100 3.68 6.18 9.55
CA ASN A 100 4.14 5.59 10.80
C ASN A 100 2.97 4.97 11.55
N GLY A 101 3.08 3.68 11.86
CA GLY A 101 2.18 2.95 12.74
C GLY A 101 2.77 2.73 14.14
N ILE A 102 2.06 1.96 14.96
CA ILE A 102 2.51 1.50 16.27
C ILE A 102 2.66 -0.01 16.21
N PHE A 103 3.84 -0.51 16.61
CA PHE A 103 4.08 -1.94 16.80
C PHE A 103 4.29 -2.24 18.28
N MET A 104 3.61 -3.27 18.78
CA MET A 104 3.79 -3.79 20.14
C MET A 104 3.77 -5.31 20.11
N ALA A 105 4.63 -5.94 20.90
CA ALA A 105 4.68 -7.38 21.08
C ALA A 105 4.74 -7.73 22.57
N TYR A 106 4.04 -8.79 22.96
CA TYR A 106 4.00 -9.28 24.33
C TYR A 106 3.84 -10.79 24.34
N GLY A 107 4.60 -11.47 25.20
CA GLY A 107 4.53 -12.93 25.34
C GLY A 107 5.75 -13.52 26.04
N LYS A 108 5.71 -14.84 26.28
CA LYS A 108 6.72 -15.59 27.03
C LYS A 108 8.16 -15.36 26.53
N ASN A 109 8.35 -15.33 25.21
CA ASN A 109 9.67 -15.24 24.58
C ASN A 109 9.99 -13.84 24.04
N ILE A 110 9.20 -12.82 24.38
CA ILE A 110 9.42 -11.45 23.96
C ILE A 110 10.27 -10.72 25.02
N LYS A 111 11.21 -9.88 24.58
CA LYS A 111 11.99 -9.02 25.46
C LYS A 111 11.10 -7.98 26.14
N LYS A 112 11.23 -7.86 27.45
CA LYS A 112 10.54 -6.82 28.24
C LYS A 112 11.27 -5.49 28.13
N GLY A 113 10.53 -4.39 28.01
CA GLY A 113 11.09 -3.03 27.99
C GLY A 113 12.04 -2.75 26.82
N PHE A 114 11.97 -3.55 25.75
CA PHE A 114 12.84 -3.41 24.60
C PHE A 114 12.17 -2.59 23.50
N GLN A 115 12.86 -1.56 23.03
CA GLN A 115 12.43 -0.77 21.88
C GLN A 115 13.17 -1.24 20.64
N LEU A 116 12.43 -1.75 19.66
CA LEU A 116 13.00 -2.05 18.34
C LEU A 116 13.41 -0.75 17.65
N PRO A 117 14.62 -0.68 17.04
CA PRO A 117 15.08 0.53 16.37
C PRO A 117 14.31 0.81 15.08
N LYS A 118 13.85 -0.24 14.39
CA LYS A 118 13.09 -0.14 13.14
C LYS A 118 12.24 -1.39 12.92
N ALA A 119 11.06 -1.21 12.38
CA ALA A 119 10.18 -2.26 11.86
C ALA A 119 9.43 -1.72 10.65
N GLU A 120 9.27 -2.53 9.61
CA GLU A 120 8.43 -2.22 8.46
C GLU A 120 7.09 -2.96 8.57
N MET A 121 6.05 -2.46 7.89
CA MET A 121 4.71 -3.07 7.93
C MET A 121 4.72 -4.53 7.45
N TRP A 122 5.53 -4.84 6.44
CA TRP A 122 5.65 -6.18 5.89
C TRP A 122 6.50 -7.13 6.75
N ASP A 123 7.21 -6.63 7.78
CA ASP A 123 7.92 -7.49 8.74
C ASP A 123 6.97 -8.20 9.72
N ILE A 124 5.72 -7.74 9.81
CA ILE A 124 4.75 -8.25 10.80
C ILE A 124 4.36 -9.70 10.50
N ALA A 125 3.97 -10.01 9.27
CA ALA A 125 3.61 -11.37 8.86
C ALA A 125 4.73 -12.40 9.12
N PRO A 126 5.98 -12.22 8.65
CA PRO A 126 7.06 -13.17 8.92
C PRO A 126 7.44 -13.24 10.40
N THR A 127 7.25 -12.17 11.18
CA THR A 127 7.42 -12.18 12.64
C THR A 127 6.38 -13.06 13.33
N ILE A 128 5.12 -12.99 12.90
CA ILE A 128 4.04 -13.83 13.41
C ILE A 128 4.35 -15.29 13.06
N LEU A 129 4.61 -15.62 11.80
CA LEU A 129 4.94 -17.00 11.38
C LEU A 129 6.09 -17.59 12.21
N TYR A 130 7.16 -16.82 12.40
CA TYR A 130 8.28 -17.20 13.26
C TYR A 130 7.84 -17.49 14.70
N SER A 131 7.01 -16.63 15.29
CA SER A 131 6.54 -16.80 16.68
C SER A 131 5.71 -18.07 16.89
N PHE A 132 5.06 -18.57 15.84
CA PHE A 132 4.32 -19.84 15.83
C PHE A 132 5.19 -21.05 15.44
N GLY A 133 6.48 -20.86 15.17
CA GLY A 133 7.40 -21.91 14.73
C GLY A 133 7.15 -22.42 13.31
N LEU A 134 6.39 -21.66 12.52
CA LEU A 134 6.03 -21.95 11.13
C LEU A 134 7.14 -21.52 10.16
N GLY A 135 7.06 -22.06 8.94
CA GLY A 135 7.93 -21.63 7.84
C GLY A 135 7.61 -20.22 7.39
N VAL A 136 8.65 -19.43 7.13
CA VAL A 136 8.56 -18.09 6.53
C VAL A 136 8.79 -18.21 5.02
N PRO A 137 7.81 -17.85 4.18
CA PRO A 137 7.95 -17.89 2.73
C PRO A 137 9.13 -17.05 2.23
N GLU A 138 9.86 -17.58 1.26
CA GLU A 138 11.06 -16.93 0.70
C GLU A 138 10.76 -15.70 -0.16
N ASP A 139 9.53 -15.57 -0.64
CA ASP A 139 9.04 -14.48 -1.48
C ASP A 139 8.41 -13.31 -0.68
N MET A 140 8.41 -13.37 0.66
CA MET A 140 8.01 -12.25 1.49
C MET A 140 9.05 -11.12 1.42
N ASP A 141 8.60 -9.88 1.22
CA ASP A 141 9.46 -8.68 1.27
C ASP A 141 10.05 -8.43 2.67
N GLY A 142 9.32 -8.85 3.71
CA GLY A 142 9.70 -8.65 5.10
C GLY A 142 10.52 -9.77 5.70
N ARG A 143 11.02 -9.50 6.90
CA ARG A 143 11.80 -10.46 7.70
C ARG A 143 11.27 -10.55 9.12
N PRO A 144 11.46 -11.70 9.80
CA PRO A 144 11.14 -11.79 11.22
C PRO A 144 11.93 -10.75 12.03
N LEU A 145 11.24 -10.01 12.89
CA LEU A 145 11.82 -9.02 13.81
C LEU A 145 12.50 -9.72 14.99
N LEU A 146 13.52 -10.54 14.73
CA LEU A 146 14.20 -11.37 15.74
C LEU A 146 14.70 -10.55 16.96
N GLY A 147 14.96 -9.26 16.76
CA GLY A 147 15.33 -8.34 17.82
C GLY A 147 14.33 -8.27 18.99
N CYS A 148 13.02 -8.51 18.76
CA CYS A 148 12.01 -8.49 19.82
C CYS A 148 11.97 -9.78 20.68
N PHE A 149 12.60 -10.87 20.24
CA PHE A 149 12.60 -12.14 20.96
C PHE A 149 13.82 -12.26 21.88
N GLN A 150 13.70 -13.09 22.92
CA GLN A 150 14.79 -13.42 23.82
C GLN A 150 15.93 -14.14 23.05
N PRO A 151 17.22 -13.84 23.32
CA PRO A 151 18.33 -14.41 22.55
C PRO A 151 18.41 -15.94 22.59
N ASP A 152 18.08 -16.55 23.72
CA ASP A 152 18.02 -18.01 23.91
C ASP A 152 16.90 -18.65 23.08
N HIS A 153 15.74 -18.00 22.98
CA HIS A 153 14.66 -18.43 22.10
C HIS A 153 15.09 -18.40 20.63
N VAL A 154 15.75 -17.34 20.20
CA VAL A 154 16.25 -17.20 18.81
C VAL A 154 17.31 -18.26 18.50
N ALA A 155 18.23 -18.52 19.43
CA ALA A 155 19.24 -19.56 19.27
C ALA A 155 18.63 -20.98 19.17
N ALA A 156 17.58 -21.26 19.95
CA ALA A 156 16.91 -22.56 19.94
C ALA A 156 15.94 -22.74 18.75
N ASN A 157 15.49 -21.65 18.12
CA ASN A 157 14.48 -21.65 17.07
C ASN A 157 14.99 -20.85 15.87
N PRO A 158 15.86 -21.42 15.02
CA PRO A 158 16.30 -20.75 13.80
C PRO A 158 15.12 -20.55 12.83
N VAL A 159 15.17 -19.45 12.06
CA VAL A 159 14.13 -19.15 11.06
C VAL A 159 14.09 -20.25 10.01
N LYS A 160 12.94 -20.91 9.87
CA LYS A 160 12.68 -21.89 8.82
C LYS A 160 12.19 -21.14 7.58
N LYS A 161 12.91 -21.22 6.47
CA LYS A 161 12.44 -20.71 5.18
C LYS A 161 11.67 -21.78 4.43
N VAL A 162 10.61 -21.39 3.74
CA VAL A 162 9.81 -22.29 2.89
C VAL A 162 9.57 -21.69 1.52
N ASP A 163 9.52 -22.56 0.52
CA ASP A 163 9.18 -22.19 -0.84
C ASP A 163 7.67 -22.00 -0.94
N ALA A 164 7.23 -20.77 -1.22
CA ALA A 164 5.83 -20.40 -1.33
C ALA A 164 5.11 -21.16 -2.46
N SER A 165 5.83 -21.51 -3.54
CA SER A 165 5.25 -22.19 -4.70
C SER A 165 4.73 -23.59 -4.39
N LYS A 166 5.15 -24.17 -3.26
CA LYS A 166 4.70 -25.48 -2.78
C LYS A 166 3.34 -25.44 -2.06
N TYR A 167 2.84 -24.24 -1.80
CA TYR A 167 1.55 -24.02 -1.18
C TYR A 167 0.62 -23.43 -2.24
N GLU A 168 -0.23 -24.27 -2.84
CA GLU A 168 -1.36 -23.75 -3.59
C GLU A 168 -2.32 -23.07 -2.61
N GLY A 169 -2.76 -21.86 -2.95
CA GLY A 169 -3.82 -21.20 -2.19
C GLY A 169 -5.02 -22.12 -2.18
N ILE A 170 -5.41 -22.60 -1.00
CA ILE A 170 -6.66 -23.33 -0.83
C ILE A 170 -7.78 -22.30 -1.02
N TYR A 171 -8.21 -22.11 -2.26
CA TYR A 171 -9.48 -21.47 -2.57
C TYR A 171 -10.58 -22.50 -2.33
N GLU A 172 -10.71 -22.96 -1.09
CA GLU A 172 -11.97 -23.54 -0.67
C GLU A 172 -12.97 -22.39 -0.67
N GLU A 173 -14.11 -22.57 -1.33
CA GLU A 173 -15.29 -21.76 -1.06
C GLU A 173 -15.69 -22.05 0.40
N VAL A 174 -15.09 -21.30 1.32
CA VAL A 174 -15.37 -21.40 2.77
C VAL A 174 -16.80 -20.93 3.06
N TYR A 175 -17.35 -20.10 2.16
CA TYR A 175 -18.69 -19.54 2.27
C TYR A 175 -19.67 -20.31 1.40
N SER A 176 -20.82 -20.61 1.98
CA SER A 176 -22.00 -21.00 1.20
C SER A 176 -22.38 -19.90 0.20
N GLU A 177 -23.21 -20.27 -0.80
CA GLU A 177 -23.77 -19.30 -1.74
C GLU A 177 -24.52 -18.17 -1.01
N GLU A 178 -25.24 -18.49 0.07
CA GLU A 178 -26.00 -17.53 0.87
C GLU A 178 -25.08 -16.54 1.60
N GLU A 179 -24.00 -17.02 2.21
CA GLU A 179 -23.00 -16.16 2.86
C GLU A 179 -22.27 -15.28 1.84
N THR A 180 -22.00 -15.82 0.66
CA THR A 180 -21.37 -15.08 -0.44
C THR A 180 -22.27 -13.94 -0.92
N GLU A 181 -23.58 -14.19 -1.09
CA GLU A 181 -24.54 -13.14 -1.45
C GLU A 181 -24.70 -12.09 -0.34
N ALA A 182 -24.74 -12.50 0.93
CA ALA A 182 -24.78 -11.55 2.05
C ALA A 182 -23.51 -10.66 2.12
N ILE A 183 -22.33 -11.23 1.85
CA ILE A 183 -21.08 -10.48 1.74
C ILE A 183 -21.14 -9.50 0.57
N LYS A 184 -21.63 -9.93 -0.60
CA LYS A 184 -21.80 -9.04 -1.76
C LYS A 184 -22.76 -7.90 -1.47
N GLU A 185 -23.93 -8.15 -0.89
CA GLU A 185 -24.86 -7.07 -0.51
C GLU A 185 -24.22 -6.07 0.45
N ARG A 186 -23.46 -6.56 1.43
CA ARG A 186 -22.73 -5.69 2.36
C ARG A 186 -21.65 -4.87 1.65
N LEU A 187 -20.89 -5.47 0.74
CA LEU A 187 -19.87 -4.78 -0.04
C LEU A 187 -20.48 -3.75 -1.00
N LYS A 188 -21.65 -4.03 -1.61
CA LYS A 188 -22.44 -3.06 -2.38
C LYS A 188 -22.88 -1.89 -1.50
N GLY A 189 -23.43 -2.17 -0.32
CA GLY A 189 -23.83 -1.14 0.64
C GLY A 189 -22.68 -0.27 1.14
N LEU A 190 -21.45 -0.79 1.11
CA LEU A 190 -20.22 -0.07 1.44
C LEU A 190 -19.55 0.59 0.21
N GLY A 191 -20.08 0.38 -1.00
CA GLY A 191 -19.57 0.97 -2.25
C GLY A 191 -18.28 0.34 -2.79
N TYR A 192 -17.94 -0.88 -2.38
CA TYR A 192 -16.76 -1.59 -2.86
C TYR A 192 -16.98 -2.34 -4.19
N ILE A 193 -18.24 -2.63 -4.52
CA ILE A 193 -18.66 -3.30 -5.75
C ILE A 193 -19.97 -2.68 -6.24
N GLU A 194 -20.15 -2.60 -7.56
CA GLU A 194 -21.38 -2.11 -8.23
C GLU A 194 -22.32 -3.28 -8.57
#